data_AF-A0A3D1IX79-F1
#
_entry.id   AF-A0A3D1IX79-F1
#
_cell.length_a   1.000
_cell.length_b   1.000
_cell.length_c   1.000
_cell.angle_alpha   90.00
_cell.angle_beta   90.00
_cell.angle_gamma   90.00
#
_symmetry.space_group_name_H-M   'P 1'
#
loop_
_entity.id
_entity.type
_entity.pdbx_description
1 polymer ?
#
loop_
_entity_poly.entity_id
_entity_poly.type
_entity_poly.pdbx_seq_one_letter_code
_entity_poly.pdbx_strand_id
1 'polypeptide(L)' 'GQFQLFVLDLSNAQEQRLSDTVKDESPSFSANGKYIMYATEAGRRGTLAVVSVDGRVKQRLTTQAGNIREPTWGPFMK' A
#
# COMPACT_ATOMS: atom_id res chain seq x y z
N GLY A 1 -17.07 -5.43 5.31
CA GLY A 1 -16.75 -4.72 4.07
C GLY A 1 -15.45 -5.24 3.51
N GLN A 2 -15.20 -5.06 2.21
CA GLN A 2 -13.88 -5.26 1.62
C GLN A 2 -13.18 -3.90 1.56
N PHE A 3 -11.98 -3.79 2.11
CA PHE A 3 -11.16 -2.57 2.04
C PHE A 3 -10.12 -2.75 0.95
N GLN A 4 -10.08 -1.81 0.02
CA GLN A 4 -9.22 -1.87 -1.17
C GLN A 4 -8.49 -0.54 -1.32
N LEU A 5 -7.30 -0.60 -1.92
CA LEU A 5 -6.47 0.57 -2.14
C LEU A 5 -6.77 1.21 -3.50
N PHE A 6 -7.11 2.48 -3.47
CA PHE A 6 -7.28 3.34 -4.62
C PHE A 6 -6.36 4.57 -4.51
N VAL A 7 -6.00 5.13 -5.65
CA VAL A 7 -5.35 6.44 -5.75
C VAL A 7 -6.22 7.37 -6.58
N LEU A 8 -6.33 8.62 -6.13
CA LEU A 8 -7.02 9.69 -6.82
C LEU A 8 -6.00 10.69 -7.33
N ASP A 9 -5.99 10.92 -8.64
CA ASP A 9 -5.28 12.05 -9.24
C ASP A 9 -6.14 13.31 -9.10
N LEU A 10 -5.66 14.27 -8.31
CA LEU A 10 -6.37 15.51 -8.02
C LEU A 10 -6.40 16.49 -9.21
N SER A 11 -5.56 16.29 -10.22
CA SER A 11 -5.49 17.18 -11.40
C SER A 11 -6.63 16.95 -12.38
N ASN A 12 -7.11 15.70 -12.46
CA ASN A 12 -8.10 15.25 -13.45
C ASN A 12 -9.23 14.40 -12.84
N ALA A 13 -9.24 14.24 -11.51
CA ALA A 13 -10.19 13.43 -10.74
C ALA A 13 -10.24 11.95 -11.16
N GLN A 14 -9.20 11.43 -11.81
CA GLN A 14 -9.12 10.02 -12.17
C GLN A 14 -8.81 9.18 -10.94
N GLU A 15 -9.65 8.18 -10.70
CA GLU A 15 -9.44 7.18 -9.66
C GLU A 15 -8.90 5.88 -10.27
N GLN A 16 -7.87 5.31 -9.66
CA GLN A 16 -7.30 4.04 -10.07
C GLN A 16 -7.20 3.09 -8.89
N ARG A 17 -7.69 1.85 -9.08
CA ARG A 17 -7.49 0.76 -8.12
C ARG A 17 -6.06 0.24 -8.19
N LEU A 18 -5.37 0.19 -7.04
CA LEU A 18 -3.97 -0.22 -6.95
C LEU A 18 -3.78 -1.62 -6.38
N SER A 19 -4.67 -2.10 -5.52
CA SER A 19 -4.57 -3.44 -4.94
C SER A 19 -5.52 -4.44 -5.60
N ASP A 20 -5.25 -5.73 -5.41
CA ASP A 20 -6.15 -6.84 -5.74
C ASP A 20 -6.69 -7.58 -4.50
N THR A 21 -6.34 -7.09 -3.32
CA THR A 21 -6.66 -7.63 -2.00
C THR A 21 -7.95 -7.02 -1.43
N VAL A 22 -8.38 -7.46 -0.23
CA VAL A 22 -9.70 -7.13 0.34
C VAL A 22 -9.67 -6.63 1.79
N LYS A 23 -8.47 -6.45 2.36
CA LYS A 23 -8.25 -5.97 3.74
C LYS A 23 -7.10 -4.98 3.77
N ASP A 24 -7.14 -4.01 2.86
CA ASP A 24 -6.08 -3.03 2.72
C ASP A 24 -6.30 -1.89 3.69
N GLU A 25 -5.33 -1.69 4.58
CA GLU A 25 -5.40 -0.73 5.68
C GLU A 25 -4.13 0.13 5.70
N SER A 26 -4.26 1.33 6.29
CA SER A 26 -3.14 2.21 6.65
C SER A 26 -2.15 2.51 5.49
N PRO A 27 -2.61 3.08 4.35
CA PRO A 27 -1.71 3.43 3.26
C PRO A 27 -0.80 4.60 3.63
N SER A 28 0.45 4.56 3.17
CA SER A 28 1.46 5.60 3.36
C SER A 28 2.24 5.81 2.06
N PHE A 29 2.35 7.06 1.62
CA PHE A 29 3.17 7.42 0.46
C PHE A 29 4.65 7.41 0.82
N SER A 30 5.46 6.87 -0.09
CA SER A 30 6.90 7.08 -0.09
C SER A 30 7.25 8.57 -0.22
N ALA A 31 8.40 8.97 0.34
CA ALA A 31 8.83 10.37 0.31
C ALA A 31 9.01 10.95 -1.11
N ASN A 32 9.30 10.11 -2.10
CA ASN A 32 9.41 10.53 -3.51
C ASN A 32 8.06 10.49 -4.27
N GLY A 33 6.97 10.11 -3.60
CA GLY A 33 5.62 10.02 -4.16
C GLY A 33 5.40 8.90 -5.18
N LYS A 34 6.39 8.03 -5.45
CA LYS A 34 6.29 7.01 -6.51
C LYS A 34 5.64 5.71 -6.05
N TYR A 35 5.67 5.44 -4.76
CA TYR A 35 5.17 4.21 -4.16
C TYR A 35 4.23 4.50 -2.98
N ILE A 36 3.35 3.55 -2.72
CA ILE A 36 2.49 3.47 -1.54
C ILE A 36 2.78 2.14 -0.85
N MET A 37 3.04 2.19 0.46
CA MET A 37 3.05 1.00 1.32
C MET A 37 1.72 0.91 2.05
N TYR A 38 1.21 -0.30 2.23
CA TYR A 38 -0.04 -0.57 2.93
C TYR A 38 -0.01 -1.93 3.63
N ALA A 39 -0.81 -2.07 4.67
CA ALA A 39 -1.03 -3.35 5.35
C ALA A 39 -2.14 -4.12 4.63
N THR A 40 -1.96 -5.42 4.46
CA THR A 40 -2.96 -6.31 3.87
C THR A 40 -2.90 -7.71 4.50
N GLU A 41 -3.75 -8.63 4.05
CA GLU A 41 -3.77 -10.00 4.56
C GLU A 41 -3.43 -11.00 3.44
N ALA A 42 -2.47 -11.88 3.71
CA ALA A 42 -2.17 -13.05 2.89
C ALA A 42 -2.36 -14.31 3.73
N GLY A 43 -3.33 -15.16 3.36
CA GLY A 43 -3.57 -16.43 4.05
C GLY A 43 -3.83 -16.29 5.56
N ARG A 44 -4.66 -15.31 5.96
CA ARG A 44 -4.98 -14.98 7.38
C ARG A 44 -3.84 -14.36 8.19
N ARG A 45 -2.73 -13.97 7.56
CA ARG A 45 -1.64 -13.25 8.22
C ARG A 45 -1.55 -11.83 7.68
N GLY A 46 -1.45 -10.86 8.59
CA GLY A 46 -1.10 -9.49 8.23
C GLY A 46 0.28 -9.44 7.58
N THR A 47 0.38 -8.78 6.42
CA THR A 47 1.60 -8.61 5.64
C THR A 47 1.67 -7.18 5.13
N LEU A 48 2.85 -6.75 4.75
CA LEU A 48 3.03 -5.48 4.06
C LEU A 48 3.06 -5.68 2.55
N ALA A 49 2.56 -4.69 1.84
CA ALA A 49 2.66 -4.61 0.39
C ALA A 49 3.09 -3.19 -0.01
N VAL A 50 3.81 -3.12 -1.13
CA VAL A 50 4.22 -1.87 -1.78
C VAL A 50 3.71 -1.92 -3.21
N VAL A 51 3.11 -0.81 -3.66
CA VAL A 51 2.63 -0.63 -5.02
C VAL A 51 3.11 0.71 -5.56
N SER A 52 3.48 0.78 -6.84
CA SER A 52 3.72 2.07 -7.49
C SER A 52 2.41 2.83 -7.70
N VAL A 53 2.46 4.17 -7.71
CA VAL A 53 1.26 5.01 -7.91
C VAL A 53 0.59 4.75 -9.27
N ASP A 54 1.34 4.32 -10.29
CA ASP A 54 0.79 3.91 -11.58
C ASP A 54 0.25 2.46 -11.59
N GLY A 55 0.36 1.73 -10.48
CA GLY A 55 -0.12 0.36 -10.30
C GLY A 55 0.67 -0.73 -11.02
N ARG A 56 1.75 -0.39 -11.74
CA ARG A 56 2.53 -1.33 -12.56
C ARG A 56 3.46 -2.23 -11.75
N VAL A 57 3.96 -1.74 -10.62
CA VAL A 57 4.87 -2.47 -9.75
C VAL A 57 4.12 -2.82 -8.47
N LYS A 58 4.08 -4.10 -8.12
CA LYS A 58 3.48 -4.60 -6.88
C LYS A 58 4.40 -5.62 -6.24
N GLN A 59 4.70 -5.42 -4.97
CA GLN A 59 5.55 -6.34 -4.21
C GLN A 59 4.94 -6.56 -2.82
N ARG A 60 4.80 -7.82 -2.44
CA ARG A 60 4.48 -8.19 -1.05
C ARG A 60 5.79 -8.33 -0.28
N LEU A 61 5.89 -7.62 0.84
CA LEU A 61 6.98 -7.73 1.77
C LEU A 61 6.62 -8.81 2.78
N THR A 62 7.16 -10.00 2.58
CA THR A 62 7.03 -11.09 3.55
C THR A 62 7.94 -10.80 4.73
N THR A 63 7.36 -10.62 5.91
CA THR A 63 8.12 -10.48 7.15
C THR A 63 7.85 -11.72 8.01
N GLN A 64 8.83 -12.12 8.83
CA GLN A 64 8.62 -13.14 9.87
C GLN A 64 7.96 -12.56 11.13
N ALA A 65 7.65 -11.26 11.12
CA ALA A 65 7.00 -10.57 12.23
C ALA A 65 5.49 -10.81 12.20
N GLY A 66 4.84 -10.76 13.38
CA GLY A 66 3.40 -10.98 13.55
C GLY A 66 2.48 -10.00 12.81
N ASN A 67 1.22 -9.87 13.22
CA ASN A 67 0.26 -9.00 12.54
C ASN A 67 0.75 -7.53 12.45
N ILE A 68 1.09 -7.09 11.23
CA ILE A 68 1.47 -5.70 10.94
C ILE A 68 0.21 -4.91 10.56
N ARG A 69 -0.04 -3.78 11.24
CA ARG A 69 -1.25 -2.97 11.01
C ARG A 69 -1.00 -1.52 10.62
N GLU A 70 0.14 -0.95 11.02
CA GLU A 70 0.40 0.50 10.90
C GLU A 70 1.80 0.77 10.32
N PRO A 71 2.04 0.42 9.04
CA PRO A 71 3.29 0.78 8.39
C PRO A 71 3.37 2.29 8.13
N THR A 72 4.57 2.86 8.25
CA THR A 72 4.85 4.23 7.82
C THR A 72 6.11 4.26 6.95
N TRP A 73 6.08 5.02 5.85
CA TRP A 73 7.29 5.35 5.12
C TRP A 73 8.11 6.36 5.92
N GLY A 74 9.39 6.04 6.15
CA GLY A 74 10.32 6.95 6.80
C GLY A 74 10.56 8.22 5.97
N PRO A 75 11.00 9.32 6.61
CA PRO A 75 11.32 10.56 5.93
C PRO A 75 12.48 10.36 4.94
N PHE A 76 12.63 11.29 4.00
CA PHE A 76 13.77 11.31 3.08
C PHE A 76 15.09 11.39 3.89
N MET A 77 15.94 10.37 3.79
CA MET A 77 17.28 10.43 4.38
C MET A 77 18.15 11.32 3.48
N LYS A 78 18.80 12.33 4.09
CA LYS A 78 19.59 13.36 3.39
C LYS A 78 21.03 12.88 3.15
#